data_AF-A0A1I8HS20-F1
#
_entry.id   AF-A0A1I8HS20-F1
#
_cell.length_a   1.000
_cell.length_b   1.000
_cell.length_c   1.000
_cell.angle_alpha   90.00
_cell.angle_beta   90.00
_cell.angle_gamma   90.00
#
_symmetry.space_group_name_H-M   'P 1'
#
loop_
_entity.id
_entity.type
_entity.pdbx_description
1 polymer ?
#
loop_
_entity_poly.entity_id
_entity_poly.type
_entity_poly.pdbx_seq_one_letter_code
_entity_poly.pdbx_strand_id
1 'polypeptide(L)'
;MTYSYSYRVGSVKLLGLARLLGIWRASVYKLVFRELLIFCVLYTATSCVYRLLLQSPVQKKIFEKIVVYSGTFESILPLTFILGFYVTVVVQRWWAQYCYIPWPD
;
A
#
# COMPACT_ATOMS: atom_id res chain seq x y z
N MET A 1 -2.18 -12.86 15.16
CA MET A 1 -1.26 -12.88 16.32
C MET A 1 -0.50 -11.57 16.37
N THR A 2 -0.43 -10.95 17.55
CA THR A 2 0.36 -9.76 17.84
C THR A 2 1.86 -10.06 17.70
N TYR A 3 2.62 -9.09 17.17
CA TYR A 3 4.06 -9.23 16.97
C TYR A 3 4.79 -8.08 17.68
N SER A 4 5.44 -8.37 18.81
CA SER A 4 6.13 -7.38 19.62
C SER A 4 7.55 -7.14 19.10
N TYR A 5 7.81 -5.92 18.61
CA TYR A 5 9.14 -5.49 18.16
C TYR A 5 9.80 -4.47 19.10
N SER A 6 9.17 -4.12 20.23
CA SER A 6 9.62 -3.08 21.17
C SER A 6 11.08 -3.23 21.60
N TYR A 7 11.53 -4.46 21.86
CA TYR A 7 12.93 -4.74 22.20
C TYR A 7 13.93 -4.32 21.10
N ARG A 8 13.55 -4.46 19.82
CA ARG A 8 14.41 -4.13 18.67
C ARG A 8 14.55 -2.61 18.45
N VAL A 9 13.64 -1.82 19.02
CA VAL A 9 13.59 -0.34 18.88
C VAL A 9 13.85 0.35 20.22
N GLY A 10 14.29 -0.38 21.25
CA GLY A 10 14.58 0.18 22.57
C GLY A 10 15.81 1.12 22.62
N SER A 11 16.61 1.19 21.55
CA SER A 11 17.76 2.09 21.44
C SER A 11 17.79 2.75 20.06
N VAL A 12 18.03 4.06 20.03
CA VAL A 12 18.11 4.84 18.78
C VAL A 12 19.45 4.56 18.10
N LYS A 13 19.40 3.79 17.02
CA LYS A 13 20.53 3.51 16.13
C LYS A 13 20.21 4.08 14.75
N LEU A 14 21.23 4.52 14.01
CA LEU A 14 21.09 5.11 12.66
C LEU A 14 20.24 4.24 11.71
N LEU A 15 20.37 2.91 11.79
CA LEU A 15 19.64 1.94 10.97
C LEU A 15 18.57 1.17 11.76
N GLY A 16 18.15 1.66 12.93
CA GLY A 16 17.21 0.96 13.82
C GLY A 16 15.87 0.68 13.14
N LEU A 17 15.27 1.70 12.52
CA LEU A 17 14.00 1.58 11.80
C LEU A 17 14.15 0.83 10.46
N ALA A 18 15.24 1.07 9.73
CA ALA A 18 15.50 0.39 8.46
C ALA A 18 15.57 -1.14 8.61
N ARG A 19 16.05 -1.64 9.76
CA ARG A 19 16.06 -3.08 10.07
C ARG A 19 14.65 -3.69 10.19
N LEU A 20 13.62 -2.90 10.51
CA LEU A 20 12.24 -3.38 10.59
C LEU A 20 11.66 -3.70 9.21
N LEU A 21 12.13 -3.02 8.15
CA LEU A 21 11.74 -3.30 6.77
C LEU A 21 12.18 -4.71 6.31
N GLY A 22 13.22 -5.29 6.91
CA GLY A 22 13.66 -6.65 6.60
C GLY A 22 12.81 -7.77 7.22
N ILE A 23 11.83 -7.45 8.06
CA ILE A 23 11.02 -8.45 8.75
C ILE A 23 9.89 -8.94 7.83
N TRP A 24 9.65 -10.25 7.78
CA TRP A 24 8.53 -10.85 7.02
C TRP A 24 7.28 -11.10 7.87
N ARG A 25 7.45 -11.51 9.14
CA ARG A 25 6.31 -11.76 10.03
C ARG A 25 5.65 -10.43 10.42
N ALA A 26 4.33 -10.33 10.22
CA ALA A 26 3.53 -9.14 10.50
C ALA A 26 4.01 -7.86 9.78
N SER A 27 4.67 -8.00 8.63
CA SER A 27 5.10 -6.86 7.82
C SER A 27 4.06 -6.47 6.78
N VAL A 28 4.18 -5.22 6.31
CA VAL A 28 3.33 -4.68 5.24
C VAL A 28 3.46 -5.51 3.96
N TYR A 29 4.65 -6.03 3.67
CA TYR A 29 4.88 -6.89 2.50
C TYR A 29 3.97 -8.11 2.52
N LYS A 30 3.90 -8.83 3.66
CA LYS A 30 3.05 -10.01 3.77
C LYS A 30 1.56 -9.67 3.62
N LEU A 31 1.15 -8.48 4.06
CA LEU A 31 -0.23 -8.03 3.98
C LEU A 31 -0.64 -7.66 2.55
N VAL A 32 0.22 -6.93 1.82
CA VAL A 32 -0.09 -6.34 0.50
C VAL A 32 0.40 -7.21 -0.66
N PHE A 33 1.09 -8.33 -0.39
CA PHE A 33 1.72 -9.15 -1.43
C PHE A 33 0.75 -9.61 -2.52
N ARG A 34 -0.48 -9.97 -2.16
CA ARG A 34 -1.48 -10.48 -3.12
C ARG A 34 -1.97 -9.36 -4.03
N GLU A 35 -2.27 -8.21 -3.46
CA GLU A 35 -2.73 -7.00 -4.12
C GLU A 35 -1.64 -6.45 -5.05
N LEU A 36 -0.39 -6.45 -4.58
CA LEU A 36 0.78 -6.10 -5.38
C LEU A 36 0.93 -7.02 -6.60
N LEU A 37 0.77 -8.33 -6.40
CA LEU A 37 0.87 -9.31 -7.49
C LEU A 37 -0.21 -9.05 -8.54
N ILE A 38 -1.46 -8.86 -8.11
CA ILE A 38 -2.58 -8.53 -9.01
C ILE A 38 -2.29 -7.23 -9.78
N PHE A 39 -1.80 -6.20 -9.08
CA PHE A 39 -1.42 -4.93 -9.72
C PHE A 39 -0.33 -5.12 -10.78
N CYS A 40 0.73 -5.87 -10.47
CA CYS A 40 1.80 -6.17 -11.42
C CYS A 40 1.29 -6.97 -12.63
N VAL A 41 0.42 -7.96 -12.43
CA VAL A 41 -0.17 -8.73 -13.53
C VAL A 41 -1.02 -7.84 -14.43
N LEU A 42 -1.90 -7.01 -13.85
CA LEU A 42 -2.71 -6.09 -14.65
C LEU A 42 -1.86 -5.06 -15.40
N TYR A 43 -0.85 -4.49 -14.75
CA TYR A 43 0.05 -3.53 -15.37
C TYR A 43 0.89 -4.14 -16.51
N THR A 44 1.40 -5.36 -16.29
CA THR A 44 2.13 -6.07 -17.35
C THR A 44 1.20 -6.45 -18.50
N ALA A 45 -0.04 -6.87 -18.22
CA ALA A 45 -1.04 -7.16 -19.24
C ALA A 45 -1.37 -5.93 -20.09
N THR A 46 -1.60 -4.76 -19.49
CA THR A 46 -1.85 -3.51 -20.25
C THR A 46 -0.63 -3.09 -21.07
N SER A 47 0.58 -3.26 -20.54
CA SER A 47 1.83 -3.04 -21.29
C SER A 47 1.96 -3.99 -22.49
N CYS A 48 1.64 -5.28 -22.32
CA CYS A 48 1.61 -6.26 -23.40
C CYS A 48 0.58 -5.90 -24.46
N VAL A 49 -0.62 -5.47 -24.07
CA VAL A 49 -1.66 -5.02 -25.02
C VAL A 49 -1.15 -3.85 -25.86
N TYR A 50 -0.57 -2.81 -25.25
CA TYR A 50 -0.04 -1.66 -25.98
C TYR A 50 1.12 -2.02 -26.93
N ARG A 51 2.02 -2.91 -26.50
CA ARG A 51 3.24 -3.27 -27.28
C ARG A 51 2.97 -4.30 -28.37
N LEU A 52 2.15 -5.33 -28.09
CA LEU A 52 2.02 -6.51 -28.93
C LEU A 52 0.69 -6.55 -29.71
N LEU A 53 -0.43 -6.13 -29.10
CA LEU A 53 -1.74 -6.19 -29.76
C LEU A 53 -2.06 -4.94 -30.59
N LEU A 54 -1.72 -3.74 -30.10
CA LEU A 54 -2.00 -2.51 -30.83
C LEU A 54 -0.96 -2.33 -31.94
N GLN A 55 -1.31 -2.69 -33.18
CA GLN A 55 -0.43 -2.53 -34.34
C GLN A 55 -0.71 -1.23 -35.11
N SER A 56 -1.95 -0.74 -35.09
CA SER A 56 -2.32 0.49 -35.79
C SER A 56 -1.83 1.74 -35.06
N PRO A 57 -1.19 2.71 -35.76
CA PRO A 57 -0.71 3.96 -35.15
C PRO A 57 -1.86 4.79 -34.55
N VAL A 58 -3.06 4.70 -35.11
CA VAL A 58 -4.24 5.42 -34.61
C VAL A 58 -4.67 4.86 -33.24
N GLN A 59 -4.67 3.54 -33.08
CA GLN A 59 -5.05 2.89 -31.82
C GLN A 59 -4.07 3.23 -30.69
N LYS A 60 -2.75 3.23 -30.98
CA LYS A 60 -1.73 3.63 -29.99
C LYS A 60 -1.92 5.06 -29.50
N LYS A 61 -2.19 5.98 -30.42
CA LYS A 61 -2.43 7.40 -30.09
C LYS A 61 -3.68 7.59 -29.21
N ILE A 62 -4.72 6.78 -29.43
CA ILE A 62 -5.92 6.80 -28.56
C ILE A 62 -5.57 6.28 -27.17
N PHE A 63 -4.84 5.16 -27.07
CA PHE A 63 -4.41 4.61 -25.79
C PHE A 63 -3.57 5.62 -24.98
N GLU A 64 -2.63 6.30 -25.64
CA GLU A 64 -1.80 7.34 -25.00
C GLU A 64 -2.65 8.49 -24.44
N LYS A 65 -3.67 8.93 -25.19
CA LYS A 65 -4.62 9.95 -24.69
C LYS A 65 -5.38 9.46 -23.46
N ILE A 66 -5.79 8.20 -23.42
CA ILE A 66 -6.48 7.60 -22.26
C ILE A 66 -5.55 7.57 -21.04
N VAL A 67 -4.29 7.19 -21.21
CA VAL A 67 -3.30 7.16 -20.11
C VAL A 67 -3.07 8.56 -19.56
N VAL A 68 -2.87 9.56 -20.42
CA VAL A 68 -2.71 10.97 -20.01
C VAL A 68 -3.97 11.46 -19.30
N TYR A 69 -5.16 11.13 -19.81
CA TYR A 69 -6.42 11.47 -19.17
C TYR A 69 -6.58 10.79 -17.80
N SER A 70 -6.16 9.54 -17.65
CA SER A 70 -6.20 8.84 -16.35
C SER A 70 -5.28 9.50 -15.32
N GLY A 71 -4.13 10.02 -15.75
CA GLY A 71 -3.18 10.71 -14.86
C GLY A 71 -3.72 12.00 -14.26
N THR A 72 -4.73 12.63 -14.86
CA THR A 72 -5.33 13.85 -14.29
C THR A 72 -6.18 13.55 -13.05
N PHE A 73 -6.66 12.32 -12.85
CA PHE A 73 -7.45 11.96 -11.66
C PHE A 73 -6.59 11.81 -10.40
N GLU A 74 -5.30 11.54 -10.55
CA GLU A 74 -4.37 11.40 -9.41
C GLU A 74 -4.23 12.72 -8.63
N SER A 75 -4.29 13.86 -9.32
CA SER A 75 -4.21 15.19 -8.68
C SER A 75 -5.51 15.66 -8.06
N ILE A 76 -6.66 15.09 -8.47
CA ILE A 76 -8.00 15.53 -8.03
C ILE A 76 -8.37 14.92 -6.68
N LEU A 77 -7.93 13.70 -6.38
CA LEU A 77 -8.32 12.98 -5.18
C LEU A 77 -7.23 13.09 -4.09
N PRO A 78 -7.49 13.77 -2.95
CA PRO A 78 -6.56 13.82 -1.83
C PRO A 78 -6.62 12.53 -1.00
N LEU A 79 -6.34 11.38 -1.62
CA LEU A 79 -6.44 10.06 -0.99
C LEU A 79 -5.59 9.96 0.27
N THR A 80 -4.39 10.54 0.26
CA THR A 80 -3.47 10.55 1.41
C THR A 80 -4.10 11.23 2.63
N PHE A 81 -4.82 12.33 2.42
CA PHE A 81 -5.50 13.07 3.49
C PHE A 81 -6.59 12.22 4.11
N ILE A 82 -7.51 11.70 3.28
CA ILE A 82 -8.64 10.87 3.73
C ILE A 82 -8.15 9.60 4.44
N LEU A 83 -7.13 8.94 3.88
CA LEU A 83 -6.52 7.75 4.48
C LEU A 83 -5.93 8.07 5.86
N GLY A 84 -5.30 9.24 6.02
CA GLY A 84 -4.78 9.72 7.29
C GLY A 84 -5.87 9.82 8.38
N PHE A 85 -7.01 10.45 8.08
CA PHE A 85 -8.13 10.51 9.03
C PHE A 85 -8.67 9.13 9.35
N TYR A 86 -8.90 8.32 8.30
CA TYR A 86 -9.46 6.99 8.46
C TYR A 86 -8.59 6.12 9.36
N VAL A 87 -7.28 6.06 9.09
CA VAL A 87 -6.32 5.27 9.89
C VAL A 87 -6.27 5.77 11.33
N THR A 88 -6.31 7.10 11.55
CA THR A 88 -6.31 7.68 12.90
C THR A 88 -7.50 7.18 13.72
N VAL A 89 -8.71 7.19 13.14
CA VAL A 89 -9.92 6.67 13.81
C VAL A 89 -9.82 5.18 14.09
N VAL A 90 -9.31 4.39 13.13
CA VAL A 90 -9.15 2.93 13.30
C VAL A 90 -8.19 2.61 14.44
N VAL A 91 -7.03 3.29 14.50
CA VAL A 91 -6.03 3.09 15.56
C VAL A 91 -6.59 3.47 16.93
N GLN A 92 -7.32 4.59 17.03
CA GLN A 92 -7.96 5.02 18.27
C GLN A 92 -8.95 3.97 18.80
N ARG A 93 -9.79 3.43 17.92
CA ARG A 93 -10.77 2.39 18.29
C ARG A 93 -10.10 1.07 18.66
N TRP A 94 -9.06 0.68 17.92
CA TRP A 94 -8.29 -0.52 18.21
C TRP A 94 -7.67 -0.47 19.62
N TRP A 95 -7.09 0.67 20.00
CA TRP A 95 -6.53 0.84 21.34
C TRP A 95 -7.62 0.83 22.42
N ALA A 96 -8.74 1.52 22.19
CA ALA A 96 -9.87 1.51 23.13
C ALA A 96 -10.38 0.07 23.37
N GLN A 97 -10.52 -0.74 22.33
CA GLN A 97 -10.90 -2.16 22.45
C GLN A 97 -9.92 -2.96 23.31
N TYR A 98 -8.62 -2.72 23.17
CA TYR A 98 -7.61 -3.36 24.01
C TYR A 98 -7.77 -2.98 25.49
N CYS A 99 -8.04 -1.71 25.78
CA CYS A 99 -8.26 -1.22 27.15
C CYS A 99 -9.56 -1.74 27.80
N TYR A 100 -10.57 -2.10 27.01
CA TYR A 100 -11.82 -2.68 27.51
C TYR A 100 -11.72 -4.17 27.85
N ILE A 101 -10.61 -4.84 27.55
CA ILE A 101 -10.39 -6.23 27.97
C ILE A 101 -10.28 -6.24 29.50
N PRO A 102 -11.17 -6.92 30.22
CA PRO A 102 -11.13 -6.96 31.68
C PRO A 102 -9.91 -7.76 32.13
N TRP A 103 -9.15 -7.18 33.06
CA TRP A 103 -8.07 -7.85 33.76
C TRP A 103 -8.60 -8.32 35.12
N PRO A 104 -8.32 -9.59 35.52
CA PRO A 104 -8.75 -10.13 36.81
C PRO A 104 -7.87 -9.66 37.99
N ASP A 105 -6.88 -8.81 37.72
CA ASP A 105 -5.99 -8.19 38.71
C ASP A 105 -6.70 -7.20 39.63
#